data_AF-A0ABD4Z3Y9-F1
#
_entry.id   AF-A0ABD4Z3Y9-F1
#
_cell.length_a   1.000
_cell.length_b   1.000
_cell.length_c   1.000
_cell.angle_alpha   90.00
_cell.angle_beta   90.00
_cell.angle_gamma   90.00
#
_symmetry.space_group_name_H-M   'P 1'
#
loop_
_entity.id
_entity.type
_entity.pdbx_description
1 polymer ?
#
loop_
_entity_poly.entity_id
_entity_poly.type
_entity_poly.pdbx_seq_one_letter_code
_entity_poly.pdbx_strand_id
1 'polypeptide(L)'
;MLKPESRALLLALRRWGVVKSSTLKSILLNIFLEIELCTVRGKALFYGIILTMKNCVEKAINIVRDFGKILYTGISYLNNPPMYRIYG
;
A
#
# COMPACT_ATOMS: atom_id res chain seq x y z
N MET A 1 13.05 -2.21 -5.67
CA MET A 1 14.14 -2.86 -4.90
C MET A 1 14.63 -1.81 -3.92
N LEU A 2 14.62 -2.10 -2.61
CA LEU A 2 14.83 -1.09 -1.57
C LEU A 2 16.27 -0.53 -1.63
N LYS A 3 16.42 0.80 -1.49
CA LYS A 3 17.74 1.45 -1.49
C LYS A 3 18.63 0.94 -0.33
N PRO A 4 19.96 0.83 -0.52
CA PRO A 4 20.87 0.39 0.53
C PRO A 4 20.78 1.23 1.82
N GLU A 5 20.63 2.54 1.68
CA GLU A 5 20.48 3.49 2.79
C GLU A 5 19.24 3.20 3.64
N SER A 6 18.08 2.98 3.01
CA SER A 6 16.84 2.62 3.68
C SER A 6 16.99 1.31 4.46
N ARG A 7 17.70 0.33 3.87
CA ARG A 7 17.97 -0.94 4.54
C ARG A 7 18.90 -0.76 5.76
N ALA A 8 19.95 0.03 5.62
CA ALA A 8 20.86 0.36 6.73
C ALA A 8 20.12 1.09 7.87
N LEU A 9 19.23 2.03 7.53
CA LEU A 9 18.40 2.75 8.49
C LEU A 9 17.52 1.80 9.31
N LEU A 10 16.82 0.87 8.65
CA LEU A 10 15.98 -0.12 9.33
C LEU A 10 16.80 -1.02 10.28
N LEU A 11 18.00 -1.41 9.87
CA LEU A 11 18.90 -2.22 10.71
C LEU A 11 19.40 -1.42 11.93
N ALA A 12 19.75 -0.14 11.73
CA ALA A 12 20.15 0.75 12.83
C ALA A 12 18.99 0.95 13.82
N LEU A 13 17.78 1.15 13.31
CA LEU A 13 16.57 1.32 14.11
C LEU A 13 16.20 0.10 14.93
N ARG A 14 16.62 -1.11 14.54
CA ARG A 14 16.38 -2.33 15.34
C ARG A 14 16.93 -2.22 16.77
N ARG A 15 17.99 -1.44 16.96
CA ARG A 15 18.60 -1.19 18.28
C ARG A 15 18.06 0.08 18.94
N TRP A 16 17.36 0.91 18.19
CA TRP A 16 16.76 2.13 18.67
C TRP A 16 15.35 1.84 19.19
N GLY A 17 15.01 2.39 20.34
CA GLY A 17 13.66 2.27 20.89
C GLY A 17 12.65 3.15 20.15
N VAL A 18 11.95 4.01 20.90
CA VAL A 18 10.90 4.85 20.33
C VAL A 18 11.50 5.99 19.49
N VAL A 19 11.12 6.04 18.22
CA VAL A 19 11.43 7.15 17.31
C VAL A 19 10.59 8.37 17.68
N LYS A 20 11.22 9.41 18.25
CA LYS A 20 10.54 10.67 18.62
C LYS A 20 10.46 11.67 17.46
N SER A 21 11.48 11.70 16.59
CA SER A 21 11.56 12.66 15.50
C SER A 21 10.45 12.46 14.46
N SER A 22 9.74 13.54 14.12
CA SER A 22 8.69 13.54 13.10
C SER A 22 9.24 13.29 11.69
N THR A 23 10.43 13.82 11.39
CA THR A 23 11.10 13.61 10.10
C THR A 23 11.56 12.16 9.95
N LEU A 24 12.09 11.56 11.02
CA LEU A 24 12.49 10.15 10.97
C LEU A 24 11.27 9.23 10.83
N LYS A 25 10.14 9.57 11.47
CA LYS A 25 8.87 8.84 11.27
C LYS A 25 8.39 8.90 9.83
N SER A 26 8.43 10.07 9.18
CA SER A 26 7.97 10.19 7.79
C SER A 26 8.85 9.40 6.83
N ILE A 27 10.18 9.43 7.02
CA ILE A 27 11.12 8.61 6.26
C ILE A 27 10.80 7.12 6.43
N LEU A 28 10.59 6.67 7.67
CA LEU A 28 10.26 5.27 7.95
C LEU A 28 8.95 4.82 7.33
N LEU A 29 7.93 5.66 7.41
CA LEU A 29 6.63 5.37 6.82
C LEU A 29 6.75 5.17 5.31
N ASN A 30 7.52 6.02 4.62
CA ASN A 30 7.80 5.87 3.20
C ASN A 30 8.54 4.56 2.88
N ILE A 31 9.53 4.19 3.70
CA ILE A 31 10.25 2.91 3.54
C ILE A 31 9.31 1.72 3.71
N PHE A 32 8.46 1.73 4.74
CA PHE A 32 7.48 0.66 4.95
C PHE A 32 6.46 0.58 3.82
N LEU A 33 6.02 1.73 3.30
CA LEU A 33 5.11 1.78 2.16
C LEU A 33 5.76 1.18 0.90
N GLU A 34 7.03 1.48 0.63
CA GLU A 34 7.78 0.90 -0.48
C GLU A 34 7.92 -0.62 -0.36
N ILE A 35 8.16 -1.12 0.86
CA ILE A 35 8.19 -2.57 1.15
C ILE A 35 6.81 -3.19 0.92
N GLU A 36 5.75 -2.58 1.45
CA GLU A 36 4.39 -3.10 1.35
C GLU A 36 3.91 -3.15 -0.10
N LEU A 37 4.27 -2.15 -0.92
CA LEU A 37 3.99 -2.15 -2.36
C LEU A 37 4.69 -3.28 -3.13
N CYS A 38 5.70 -3.94 -2.54
CA CYS A 38 6.30 -5.13 -3.13
C CYS A 38 5.49 -6.40 -2.84
N THR A 39 4.64 -6.41 -1.81
CA THR A 39 3.82 -7.58 -1.43
C THR A 39 2.53 -7.65 -2.25
N VAL A 40 2.01 -8.86 -2.47
CA VAL A 40 0.72 -9.05 -3.18
C VAL A 40 -0.42 -8.37 -2.43
N ARG A 41 -0.42 -8.48 -1.09
CA ARG A 41 -1.42 -7.86 -0.22
C ARG A 41 -1.38 -6.34 -0.30
N GLY A 42 -0.20 -5.74 -0.25
CA GLY A 42 -0.02 -4.29 -0.35
C GLY A 42 -0.40 -3.76 -1.72
N LYS A 43 -0.02 -4.46 -2.80
CA LYS A 43 -0.50 -4.16 -4.16
C LYS A 43 -2.03 -4.22 -4.26
N ALA A 44 -2.64 -5.28 -3.70
CA ALA A 44 -4.09 -5.41 -3.69
C ALA A 44 -4.75 -4.25 -2.95
N LEU A 45 -4.27 -3.89 -1.76
CA LEU A 45 -4.80 -2.73 -1.02
C LEU A 45 -4.67 -1.45 -1.83
N PHE A 46 -3.51 -1.20 -2.42
CA PHE A 46 -3.25 -0.02 -3.21
C PHE A 46 -4.22 0.10 -4.39
N TYR A 47 -4.33 -0.95 -5.21
CA TYR A 47 -5.26 -0.95 -6.35
C TYR A 47 -6.73 -0.93 -5.91
N GLY A 48 -7.08 -1.62 -4.83
CA GLY A 48 -8.41 -1.61 -4.25
C GLY A 48 -8.84 -0.20 -3.82
N ILE A 49 -7.95 0.57 -3.19
CA ILE A 49 -8.20 1.96 -2.80
C ILE A 49 -8.37 2.83 -4.04
N ILE A 50 -7.47 2.73 -5.03
CA ILE A 50 -7.55 3.52 -6.27
C ILE A 50 -8.87 3.28 -7.00
N LEU A 51 -9.28 2.03 -7.16
CA LEU A 51 -10.52 1.67 -7.84
C LEU A 51 -11.75 2.15 -7.08
N THR A 52 -11.71 2.06 -5.76
CA THR A 52 -12.79 2.56 -4.89
C THR A 52 -12.94 4.07 -5.02
N MET A 53 -11.82 4.82 -4.98
CA MET A 53 -11.80 6.27 -5.15
C MET A 53 -12.28 6.69 -6.55
N LYS A 54 -11.84 5.98 -7.60
CA LYS A 54 -12.23 6.25 -8.98
C LYS A 54 -13.74 6.10 -9.21
N ASN A 55 -14.37 5.13 -8.53
CA ASN A 55 -15.77 4.81 -8.76
C ASN A 55 -16.74 5.64 -7.90
N CYS A 56 -16.32 6.17 -6.74
CA CYS A 56 -17.19 6.98 -5.88
C CYS A 56 -16.37 7.85 -4.91
N VAL A 57 -16.13 9.13 -5.25
CA VAL A 57 -15.48 10.08 -4.34
C VAL A 57 -16.29 10.27 -3.04
N GLU A 58 -17.62 10.31 -3.12
CA GLU A 58 -18.52 10.49 -1.95
C GLU A 58 -18.73 9.22 -1.12
N LYS A 59 -18.66 8.01 -1.70
CA LYS A 59 -18.79 6.73 -0.95
C LYS A 59 -17.45 6.15 -0.49
N ALA A 60 -16.32 6.70 -0.93
CA ALA A 60 -14.99 6.23 -0.56
C ALA A 60 -14.81 6.21 0.97
N ILE A 61 -15.31 7.20 1.70
CA ILE A 61 -15.20 7.27 3.17
C ILE A 61 -15.90 6.07 3.84
N ASN A 62 -17.08 5.67 3.33
CA ASN A 62 -17.84 4.55 3.90
C ASN A 62 -17.28 3.18 3.48
N ILE A 63 -16.70 3.08 2.28
CA ILE A 63 -16.11 1.82 1.79
C ILE A 63 -14.71 1.60 2.38
N VAL A 64 -13.97 2.66 2.70
CA VAL A 64 -12.67 2.56 3.41
C VAL A 64 -12.82 1.92 4.79
N ARG A 65 -14.01 1.97 5.40
CA ARG A 65 -14.30 1.22 6.64
C ARG A 65 -14.33 -0.29 6.43
N ASP A 66 -14.59 -0.76 5.21
CA ASP A 66 -14.63 -2.18 4.88
C ASP A 66 -13.35 -2.61 4.16
N PHE A 67 -12.33 -2.86 4.97
CA PHE A 67 -11.00 -3.30 4.51
C PHE A 67 -11.06 -4.60 3.70
N GLY A 68 -11.99 -5.51 4.01
CA GLY A 68 -12.18 -6.76 3.29
C GLY A 68 -12.62 -6.53 1.85
N LYS A 69 -13.55 -5.59 1.65
CA LYS A 69 -14.04 -5.20 0.32
C LYS A 69 -12.97 -4.54 -0.55
N ILE A 70 -12.11 -3.70 0.06
CA ILE A 70 -10.95 -3.09 -0.64
C ILE A 70 -9.99 -4.17 -1.10
N LEU A 71 -9.62 -5.09 -0.21
CA LEU A 71 -8.74 -6.21 -0.55
C LEU A 71 -9.32 -7.06 -1.67
N TYR A 72 -10.60 -7.45 -1.57
CA TYR A 72 -11.28 -8.21 -2.60
C TYR A 72 -11.21 -7.52 -3.97
N THR A 73 -11.52 -6.22 -4.01
CA THR A 73 -11.49 -5.42 -5.24
C THR A 73 -10.08 -5.37 -5.83
N GLY A 74 -9.08 -5.17 -4.96
CA GLY A 74 -7.68 -5.17 -5.34
C GLY A 74 -7.15 -6.51 -5.86
N ILE A 75 -7.48 -7.61 -5.18
CA ILE A 75 -7.14 -8.97 -5.59
C ILE A 75 -7.81 -9.29 -6.92
N SER A 76 -9.10 -8.95 -7.07
CA SER A 76 -9.82 -9.13 -8.33
C SER A 76 -9.15 -8.37 -9.48
N TYR A 77 -8.65 -7.16 -9.24
CA TYR A 77 -7.92 -6.38 -10.24
C TYR A 77 -6.57 -6.98 -10.60
N LEU A 78 -5.81 -7.46 -9.61
CA LEU A 78 -4.53 -8.13 -9.84
C LEU A 78 -4.68 -9.44 -10.62
N ASN A 79 -5.74 -10.20 -10.35
CA ASN A 79 -6.02 -11.47 -11.00
C ASN A 79 -6.60 -11.29 -12.41
N ASN A 80 -7.44 -10.27 -12.63
CA ASN A 80 -8.06 -9.98 -13.91
C ASN A 80 -7.93 -8.49 -14.24
N PRO A 81 -6.77 -8.04 -14.75
CA PRO A 81 -6.58 -6.64 -15.07
C PRO A 81 -7.57 -6.25 -16.18
N PRO A 82 -8.35 -5.16 -16.02
CA PRO A 82 -9.38 -4.76 -16.98
C PRO A 82 -8.82 -4.48 -18.39
N MET A 83 -7.52 -4.22 -18.51
CA MET A 83 -6.82 -4.06 -19.79
C MET A 83 -6.85 -5.34 -20.65
N TYR A 84 -6.88 -6.53 -20.02
CA TYR A 84 -6.98 -7.82 -20.72
C TYR A 84 -8.43 -8.26 -20.96
N ARG A 85 -9.41 -7.52 -20.46
CA ARG A 85 -10.84 -7.85 -20.61
C ARG A 85 -11.40 -7.50 -22.00
N ILE A 86 -10.67 -6.71 -22.79
CA ILE A 86 -11.07 -6.24 -24.13
C ILE A 86 -10.78 -7.30 -25.21
N TYR A 87 -9.92 -8.29 -24.92
CA TYR A 87 -9.52 -9.35 -25.85
C TYR A 87 -10.25 -10.69 -25.63
N GLY A 88 -11.33 -10.70 -24.84
CA GLY A 88 -12.17 -11.87 -24.58
C GLY A 88 -13.53 -11.75 -25.24
#